data_AF-A0A0C9T0X9-F1
#
_entry.id   AF-A0A0C9T0X9-F1
#
_cell.length_a   1.000
_cell.length_b   1.000
_cell.length_c   1.000
_cell.angle_alpha   90.00
_cell.angle_beta   90.00
_cell.angle_gamma   90.00
#
_symmetry.space_group_name_H-M   'P 1'
#
loop_
_entity.id
_entity.type
_entity.pdbx_description
1 polymer ?
#
loop_
_entity_poly.entity_id
_entity_poly.type
_entity_poly.pdbx_seq_one_letter_code
_entity_poly.pdbx_strand_id
1 'polypeptide(L)' 'KHKYPLMFRVALDILPVQASAVPCERVFSSSKDTCTARRTNLSPALLECLQVLKYFYKQERLDFTSSWISTEDDMT' A
#
# COMPACT_ATOMS: atom_id res chain seq x y z
N LYS A 1 -21.90 -18.06 -11.03
CA LYS A 1 -21.88 -18.68 -9.68
C LYS A 1 -20.43 -18.76 -9.20
N HIS A 2 -20.01 -18.01 -8.19
CA HIS A 2 -18.63 -18.08 -7.67
C HIS A 2 -18.38 -19.45 -7.04
N LYS A 3 -17.40 -20.19 -7.58
CA LYS A 3 -17.15 -21.60 -7.24
C LYS A 3 -16.68 -21.78 -5.79
N TYR A 4 -16.05 -20.75 -5.20
CA TYR A 4 -15.53 -20.76 -3.82
C TYR A 4 -15.56 -19.37 -3.16
N PRO A 5 -16.73 -18.88 -2.72
CA PRO A 5 -16.86 -17.52 -2.17
C PRO A 5 -16.04 -17.30 -0.89
N LEU A 6 -15.86 -18.36 -0.08
CA LEU A 6 -15.14 -18.31 1.18
C LEU A 6 -13.61 -18.30 0.96
N MET A 7 -13.10 -19.18 0.10
CA MET A 7 -11.68 -19.19 -0.28
C MET A 7 -11.27 -17.91 -0.99
N PHE A 8 -12.15 -17.35 -1.82
CA PHE A 8 -11.90 -16.06 -2.47
C PHE A 8 -11.69 -14.93 -1.46
N ARG A 9 -12.53 -14.85 -0.43
CA ARG A 9 -12.39 -13.86 0.64
C ARG A 9 -11.09 -14.05 1.42
N VAL A 10 -10.74 -15.29 1.74
CA VAL A 10 -9.47 -15.62 2.41
C VAL A 10 -8.25 -15.24 1.55
N ALA A 11 -8.31 -15.49 0.25
CA ALA A 11 -7.24 -15.11 -0.67
C ALA A 11 -7.04 -13.59 -0.75
N LEU A 12 -8.13 -12.81 -0.70
CA LEU A 12 -8.05 -11.34 -0.65
C LEU A 12 -7.41 -10.81 0.63
N ASP A 13 -7.51 -11.52 1.75
CA ASP A 13 -6.86 -11.11 3.00
C ASP A 13 -5.39 -11.55 3.06
N ILE A 14 -5.07 -12.75 2.54
CA ILE A 14 -3.74 -13.36 2.69
C ILE A 14 -2.77 -12.95 1.58
N LEU A 15 -3.20 -12.90 0.32
CA LEU A 15 -2.30 -12.61 -0.80
C LEU A 15 -1.69 -11.19 -0.75
N PRO A 16 -2.39 -10.14 -0.28
CA PRO A 16 -1.81 -8.81 -0.17
C PRO A 16 -0.89 -8.62 1.03
N VAL A 17 -0.83 -9.58 1.97
CA VAL A 17 0.09 -9.50 3.10
C VAL A 17 1.52 -9.44 2.57
N GLN A 18 2.23 -8.39 2.97
CA GLN A 18 3.62 -8.22 2.59
C GLN A 18 4.48 -9.25 3.31
N ALA A 19 5.18 -10.08 2.55
CA ALA A 19 6.09 -11.10 3.10
C ALA A 19 7.40 -10.51 3.65
N SER A 20 7.67 -9.22 3.41
CA SER A 20 8.94 -8.56 3.71
C SER A 20 8.73 -7.19 4.36
N ALA A 21 9.71 -6.77 5.15
CA ALA A 21 9.81 -5.44 5.74
C ALA A 21 10.33 -4.37 4.74
N VAL A 22 10.74 -4.75 3.53
CA VAL A 22 11.24 -3.80 2.51
C VAL A 22 10.30 -2.61 2.25
N PRO A 23 8.96 -2.76 2.22
CA PRO A 23 8.06 -1.62 2.08
C PRO A 23 8.16 -0.62 3.23
N CYS A 24 8.23 -1.07 4.48
CA CYS A 24 8.35 -0.17 5.63
C CYS A 24 9.74 0.48 5.69
N GLU A 25 10.81 -0.26 5.41
CA GLU A 25 12.16 0.30 5.28
C GLU A 25 12.26 1.39 4.21
N ARG A 26 11.60 1.18 3.07
CA ARG A 26 11.54 2.19 1.99
C ARG A 26 10.80 3.44 2.43
N VAL A 27 9.70 3.32 3.19
CA VAL A 27 8.99 4.48 3.75
C VAL A 27 9.91 5.23 4.72
N PHE A 28 10.57 4.55 5.65
CA PHE A 28 11.48 5.18 6.62
C PHE A 28 12.68 5.86 5.94
N SER A 29 13.32 5.18 4.98
CA SER A 29 14.44 5.74 4.21
C SER A 29 14.02 7.01 3.45
N SER A 30 12.85 6.99 2.81
CA SER A 30 12.31 8.15 2.09
C SER A 30 11.90 9.32 3.00
N SER A 31 11.75 9.06 4.30
CA SER A 31 11.37 10.05 5.31
C SER A 31 12.57 10.66 6.03
N LYS A 32 13.78 10.14 5.78
CA LYS A 32 15.02 10.55 6.45
C LYS A 32 15.27 12.06 6.38
N ASP A 33 15.02 12.67 5.23
CA ASP A 33 15.26 14.10 5.03
C ASP A 33 14.30 14.99 5.84
N THR A 34 13.04 14.57 5.96
CA THR A 34 11.99 15.26 6.74
C THR A 34 12.14 14.99 8.24
N CYS A 35 12.66 13.82 8.62
CA CYS A 35 12.82 13.39 10.00
C CYS A 35 14.11 13.92 10.66
N THR A 36 15.22 13.97 9.91
CA THR A 36 16.55 14.24 10.50
C THR A 36 17.34 15.36 9.82
N ALA A 37 17.29 15.49 8.49
CA ALA A 37 18.23 16.35 7.77
C ALA A 37 17.90 17.85 7.85
N ARG A 38 16.63 18.23 7.93
CA ARG A 38 16.21 19.66 7.86
C ARG A 38 15.90 20.36 9.18
N ARG A 39 16.21 19.77 10.35
CA ARG A 39 15.90 20.36 11.68
C ARG A 39 14.47 20.92 11.80
N THR A 40 13.55 20.31 11.06
CA THR A 40 12.13 20.59 11.20
C THR A 40 11.74 19.91 12.51
N ASN A 41 11.57 20.67 13.59
CA ASN A 41 11.05 20.21 14.90
C ASN A 41 9.60 19.72 14.76
N LEU A 42 9.35 18.79 13.86
CA LEU A 42 8.06 18.16 13.62
C LEU A 42 7.89 17.13 14.72
N SER A 43 6.72 17.16 15.36
CA SER A 43 6.36 16.12 16.31
C SER A 43 6.29 14.77 15.57
N PRO A 44 6.58 13.65 16.25
CA PRO A 44 6.42 12.32 15.68
C PRO A 44 5.02 12.08 15.08
N ALA A 45 3.98 12.59 15.75
CA ALA A 45 2.60 12.51 15.28
C ALA A 45 2.39 13.25 13.94
N LEU A 46 2.98 14.43 13.77
CA LEU A 46 2.88 15.19 12.52
C LEU A 46 3.63 14.51 11.38
N LEU A 47 4.79 13.91 11.66
CA LEU A 47 5.52 13.10 10.67
C LEU A 47 4.71 11.89 10.20
N GLU A 48 4.05 11.20 11.11
CA GLU A 48 3.18 10.06 10.79
C GLU A 48 2.03 10.49 9.88
N CYS A 49 1.29 11.54 10.25
CA CYS A 49 0.22 12.10 9.41
C CYS A 49 0.72 12.48 8.02
N LEU A 50 1.91 13.08 7.92
CA LEU A 50 2.50 13.46 6.63
C LEU A 50 2.89 12.25 5.77
N GLN A 51 3.41 11.17 6.37
CA GLN A 51 3.72 9.96 5.60
C GLN A 51 2.44 9.24 5.13
N VAL A 52 1.40 9.19 5.96
CA VAL A 52 0.08 8.66 5.56
C VAL A 52 -0.48 9.48 4.40
N LEU A 53 -0.47 10.82 4.49
CA LEU A 53 -0.97 11.71 3.45
C LEU A 53 -0.17 11.59 2.15
N LYS A 54 1.16 11.52 2.24
CA LYS A 54 2.06 11.27 1.10
C LYS A 54 1.69 9.97 0.37
N TYR A 55 1.39 8.91 1.11
CA TYR A 55 1.06 7.62 0.52
C TYR A 55 -0.37 7.59 -0.03
N PHE A 56 -1.32 8.26 0.62
CA PHE A 56 -2.69 8.43 0.11
C PHE A 56 -2.70 9.07 -1.28
N TYR A 57 -2.03 10.22 -1.45
CA TYR A 57 -1.89 10.87 -2.76
C TYR A 57 -1.09 10.05 -3.78
N LYS A 58 -0.22 9.14 -3.33
CA LYS A 58 0.50 8.22 -4.21
C LYS A 58 -0.40 7.06 -4.67
N GLN A 59 -1.28 6.56 -3.81
CA GLN A 59 -2.22 5.50 -4.13
C GLN A 59 -3.37 5.99 -5.02
N GLU A 60 -3.83 7.24 -4.88
CA GLU A 60 -4.77 7.85 -5.84
C GLU A 60 -4.25 7.82 -7.29
N ARG A 61 -2.93 7.68 -7.47
CA ARG A 61 -2.29 7.56 -8.78
C ARG A 61 -2.05 6.12 -9.25
N LEU A 62 -2.30 5.12 -8.41
CA LEU A 62 -2.01 3.70 -8.67
C LEU A 62 -3.27 2.86 -8.45
N ASP A 63 -4.07 2.73 -9.50
CA ASP A 63 -5.16 1.74 -9.54
C ASP A 63 -4.58 0.37 -9.91
N PHE A 64 -4.21 -0.39 -8.88
CA PHE A 64 -3.74 -1.77 -9.02
C PHE A 64 -4.86 -2.75 -9.40
N THR A 65 -6.12 -2.34 -9.36
CA THR A 65 -7.28 -3.21 -9.65
C THR A 65 -7.80 -3.03 -11.07
N SER A 66 -7.52 -1.90 -11.73
CA SER A 66 -7.92 -1.60 -13.12
C SER A 66 -7.57 -2.72 -14.11
N SER A 67 -6.38 -3.32 -13.96
CA SER A 67 -5.88 -4.38 -14.84
C SER A 67 -6.21 -5.80 -14.36
N TRP A 68 -6.77 -5.97 -13.16
CA TRP A 68 -7.08 -7.28 -12.56
C TRP A 68 -8.56 -7.65 -12.66
N ILE A 69 -9.36 -6.82 -13.32
CA ILE A 69 -10.73 -7.16 -13.69
C ILE A 69 -10.65 -8.23 -14.79
N SER A 70 -10.51 -9.49 -14.39
CA SER A 70 -10.60 -10.63 -15.31
C SER A 70 -11.99 -10.63 -15.93
N THR A 71 -12.04 -10.40 -17.23
CA THR A 71 -13.27 -10.53 -18.03
C THR A 71 -13.50 -12.03 -18.31
N GLU A 72 -14.74 -12.46 -18.54
CA GLU A 72 -15.06 -13.89 -18.73
C GLU A 72 -14.24 -14.54 -19.88
N ASP A 73 -13.79 -13.76 -20.87
CA ASP A 73 -12.90 -14.17 -21.97
C ASP A 73 -11.47 -14.57 -21.55
N ASP A 74 -10.95 -14.08 -20.42
CA ASP A 74 -9.59 -14.43 -19.94
C ASP A 74 -9.52 -15.85 -19.32
N MET A 75 -10.68 -16.51 -19.17
CA MET A 75 -10.84 -17.84 -18.58
C MET A 75 -11.16 -18.95 -19.60
N THR A 76 -11.14 -18.63 -20.89
CA THR A 76 -11.31 -19.55 -22.03
C THR A 76 -10.04 -19.71 -22.83
#